data_AF-A0A4Y8ZW05-F1
#
_entry.id   AF-A0A4Y8ZW05-F1
#
_cell.length_a   1.000
_cell.length_b   1.000
_cell.length_c   1.000
_cell.angle_alpha   90.00
_cell.angle_beta   90.00
_cell.angle_gamma   90.00
#
_symmetry.space_group_name_H-M   'P 1'
#
loop_
_entity.id
_entity.type
_entity.pdbx_description
1 polymer ?
#
loop_
_entity_poly.entity_id
_entity_poly.type
_entity_poly.pdbx_seq_one_letter_code
_entity_poly.pdbx_strand_id
1 'polypeptide(L)'
;MRRSRRDPPRWFGPGLLAGMFAAAAALAGAGVLLHRPDDQAVAVAGRTYVVPPGELSAHTRDPHLFVRIRPVDRPFEIVHDARATGRRDRTGVPHIFSVNDHAGHDVTYGRDGRSLVLCRRATGPAGGCGTWVEHGGATWSVLFPEVHRDRADALAREATALLRRYDTRAGRWMR
;
A
#
# COMPACT_ATOMS: atom_id res chain seq x y z
N MET A 1 -8.78 67.12 -62.88
CA MET A 1 -9.30 66.29 -64.00
C MET A 1 -9.07 64.82 -63.65
N ARG A 2 -10.11 64.01 -63.44
CA ARG A 2 -10.75 63.05 -64.40
C ARG A 2 -10.02 61.69 -64.57
N ARG A 3 -10.60 60.66 -63.92
CA ARG A 3 -10.70 59.22 -64.30
C ARG A 3 -9.45 58.34 -64.51
N SER A 4 -9.34 57.26 -63.72
CA SER A 4 -9.10 55.84 -64.10
C SER A 4 -8.81 54.98 -62.84
N ARG A 5 -9.07 53.66 -62.75
CA ARG A 5 -9.96 52.74 -63.52
C ARG A 5 -10.10 51.41 -62.71
N ARG A 6 -11.28 50.76 -62.79
CA ARG A 6 -11.54 49.29 -62.64
C ARG A 6 -11.36 48.58 -61.27
N ASP A 7 -12.50 48.21 -60.69
CA ASP A 7 -12.79 46.90 -60.08
C ASP A 7 -13.05 45.81 -61.18
N PRO A 8 -13.33 44.53 -60.86
CA PRO A 8 -12.72 43.59 -59.89
C PRO A 8 -12.25 42.29 -60.63
N PRO A 9 -12.00 41.14 -59.95
CA PRO A 9 -13.12 40.20 -59.71
C PRO A 9 -13.08 39.44 -58.38
N ARG A 10 -14.25 38.90 -58.01
CA ARG A 10 -14.48 38.02 -56.86
C ARG A 10 -13.94 36.61 -57.16
N TRP A 11 -13.29 35.98 -56.19
CA TRP A 11 -13.04 34.54 -56.18
C TRP A 11 -13.92 33.84 -55.14
N PHE A 12 -14.45 32.69 -55.53
CA PHE A 12 -15.40 31.89 -54.77
C PHE A 12 -14.72 31.25 -53.54
N GLY A 13 -15.40 31.24 -52.40
CA GLY A 13 -15.02 30.41 -51.27
C GLY A 13 -15.51 28.97 -51.47
N PRO A 14 -14.71 27.94 -51.11
CA PRO A 14 -15.18 26.57 -51.06
C PRO A 14 -15.86 26.30 -49.72
N GLY A 15 -17.18 26.11 -49.75
CA GLY A 15 -17.91 25.52 -48.64
C GLY A 15 -17.75 24.00 -48.64
N LEU A 16 -17.54 23.44 -47.43
CA LEU A 16 -18.01 22.13 -46.95
C LEU A 16 -18.21 21.00 -47.97
N LEU A 17 -17.50 19.88 -47.74
CA LEU A 17 -18.19 18.59 -47.65
C LEU A 17 -17.43 17.65 -46.69
N ALA A 18 -18.17 17.11 -45.71
CA ALA A 18 -17.63 16.24 -44.68
C ALA A 18 -17.47 14.80 -45.20
N GLY A 19 -16.29 14.21 -45.02
CA GLY A 19 -16.04 12.79 -45.26
C GLY A 19 -15.94 12.03 -43.94
N MET A 20 -16.99 11.29 -43.56
CA MET A 20 -16.95 10.39 -42.42
C MET A 20 -16.04 9.18 -42.71
N PHE A 21 -14.96 9.03 -41.94
CA PHE A 21 -14.34 7.73 -41.69
C PHE A 21 -14.16 7.52 -40.20
N ALA A 22 -15.21 6.98 -39.57
CA ALA A 22 -15.19 6.55 -38.18
C ALA A 22 -14.44 5.20 -38.09
N ALA A 23 -13.11 5.27 -37.96
CA ALA A 23 -12.29 4.11 -37.63
C ALA A 23 -12.49 3.75 -36.14
N ALA A 24 -13.56 3.02 -35.84
CA ALA A 24 -13.82 2.45 -34.52
C ALA A 24 -12.87 1.26 -34.24
N ALA A 25 -11.57 1.56 -34.10
CA ALA A 25 -10.60 0.60 -33.59
C ALA A 25 -10.83 0.43 -32.09
N ALA A 26 -11.43 -0.69 -31.70
CA ALA A 26 -11.66 -1.04 -30.31
C ALA A 26 -10.32 -1.21 -29.58
N LEU A 27 -9.89 -0.18 -28.85
CA LEU A 27 -8.84 -0.30 -27.85
C LEU A 27 -9.37 -1.14 -26.70
N ALA A 28 -9.24 -2.46 -26.84
CA ALA A 28 -9.42 -3.39 -25.74
C ALA A 28 -8.55 -2.93 -24.57
N GLY A 29 -9.17 -2.75 -23.40
CA GLY A 29 -8.54 -2.23 -22.19
C GLY A 29 -7.49 -3.17 -21.61
N ALA A 30 -6.37 -3.33 -22.30
CA ALA A 30 -5.10 -3.69 -21.70
C ALA A 30 -4.68 -2.51 -20.80
N GLY A 31 -5.33 -2.40 -19.63
CA GLY A 31 -4.88 -1.56 -18.55
C GLY A 31 -3.49 -2.02 -18.15
N VAL A 32 -2.48 -1.45 -18.79
CA VAL A 32 -1.09 -1.54 -18.41
C VAL A 32 -1.02 -0.99 -17.01
N LEU A 33 -0.77 -1.88 -16.05
CA LEU A 33 -0.28 -1.46 -14.75
C LEU A 33 1.07 -0.78 -15.00
N LEU A 34 1.03 0.55 -15.13
CA LEU A 34 2.20 1.40 -15.09
C LEU A 34 2.73 1.36 -13.65
N HIS A 35 3.35 0.23 -13.32
CA HIS A 35 4.27 0.09 -12.20
C HIS A 35 5.23 1.26 -12.28
N ARG A 36 5.22 2.16 -11.30
CA ARG A 36 6.16 3.28 -11.32
C ARG A 36 7.56 2.69 -11.24
N PRO A 37 8.56 3.26 -11.93
CA PRO A 37 9.91 2.68 -11.98
C PRO A 37 10.55 2.49 -10.60
N ASP A 38 10.04 3.18 -9.58
CA ASP A 38 10.51 3.14 -8.19
C ASP A 38 9.66 2.25 -7.25
N ASP A 39 8.54 1.69 -7.72
CA ASP A 39 7.66 0.82 -6.91
C ASP A 39 8.37 -0.50 -6.58
N GLN A 40 8.35 -0.92 -5.31
CA GLN A 40 9.18 -2.03 -4.81
C GLN A 40 8.34 -3.29 -4.57
N ALA A 41 8.64 -4.37 -5.29
CA ALA A 41 7.92 -5.63 -5.19
C ALA A 41 8.57 -6.57 -4.15
N VAL A 42 7.78 -7.05 -3.18
CA VAL A 42 8.20 -8.03 -2.16
C VAL A 42 7.28 -9.25 -2.15
N ALA A 43 7.82 -10.44 -1.83
CA ALA A 43 7.10 -11.70 -1.93
C ALA A 43 6.90 -12.38 -0.56
N VAL A 44 5.70 -12.28 0.02
CA VAL A 44 5.37 -12.87 1.33
C VAL A 44 4.32 -13.95 1.17
N ALA A 45 4.58 -15.15 1.75
CA ALA A 45 3.70 -16.32 1.69
C ALA A 45 3.15 -16.66 0.28
N GLY A 46 4.00 -16.58 -0.75
CA GLY A 46 3.60 -16.86 -2.13
C GLY A 46 2.68 -15.79 -2.76
N ARG A 47 2.67 -14.57 -2.23
CA ARG A 47 1.95 -13.40 -2.76
C ARG A 47 2.92 -12.23 -2.97
N THR A 48 2.71 -11.48 -4.05
CA THR A 48 3.52 -10.31 -4.39
C THR A 48 2.81 -9.03 -3.98
N TYR A 49 3.46 -8.25 -3.12
CA TYR A 49 3.03 -6.93 -2.69
C TYR A 49 3.89 -5.88 -3.41
N VAL A 50 3.25 -4.94 -4.09
CA VAL A 50 3.91 -3.78 -4.70
C VAL A 50 3.74 -2.60 -3.74
N VAL A 51 4.85 -2.20 -3.13
CA VAL A 51 4.91 -1.16 -2.10
C VAL A 51 5.38 0.15 -2.73
N PRO A 52 4.72 1.30 -2.44
CA PRO A 52 5.13 2.59 -2.99
C PRO A 52 6.56 3.00 -2.60
N PRO A 53 7.20 3.89 -3.39
CA PRO A 53 8.55 4.36 -3.11
C PRO A 53 8.59 5.10 -1.78
N GLY A 54 9.62 4.84 -0.97
CA GLY A 54 9.77 5.45 0.36
C GLY A 54 8.97 4.78 1.48
N GLU A 55 7.98 3.92 1.19
CA GLU A 55 7.26 3.17 2.24
C GLU A 55 7.96 1.86 2.64
N LEU A 56 8.69 1.20 1.74
CA LEU A 56 9.47 0.01 2.09
C LEU A 56 10.75 0.40 2.84
N SER A 57 10.67 0.42 4.18
CA SER A 57 11.76 0.86 5.04
C SER A 57 12.90 -0.17 5.20
N ALA A 58 12.59 -1.46 5.10
CA ALA A 58 13.58 -2.54 5.11
C ALA A 58 12.99 -3.85 4.53
N HIS A 59 13.82 -4.65 3.89
CA HIS A 59 13.52 -6.04 3.50
C HIS A 59 14.81 -6.86 3.45
N THR A 60 14.71 -8.18 3.52
CA THR A 60 15.86 -9.10 3.32
C THR A 60 16.04 -9.46 1.84
N ARG A 61 17.29 -9.75 1.42
CA ARG A 61 17.59 -10.28 0.08
C ARG A 61 16.99 -11.67 -0.16
N ASP A 62 16.86 -12.47 0.89
CA ASP A 62 15.90 -13.57 0.89
C ASP A 62 14.49 -12.93 0.97
N PRO A 63 13.69 -12.97 -0.10
CA PRO A 63 12.49 -12.15 -0.22
C PRO A 63 11.38 -12.56 0.75
N HIS A 64 11.53 -13.69 1.45
CA HIS A 64 10.52 -14.26 2.32
C HIS A 64 10.78 -14.01 3.82
N LEU A 65 12.00 -13.70 4.24
CA LEU A 65 12.33 -13.68 5.67
C LEU A 65 11.83 -12.45 6.43
N PHE A 66 11.95 -11.26 5.87
CA PHE A 66 11.62 -10.01 6.56
C PHE A 66 11.19 -8.89 5.61
N VAL A 67 10.10 -8.20 5.95
CA VAL A 67 9.57 -7.03 5.25
C VAL A 67 9.05 -6.02 6.28
N ARG A 68 9.47 -4.75 6.19
CA ARG A 68 9.03 -3.65 7.07
C ARG A 68 8.56 -2.46 6.24
N ILE A 69 7.25 -2.20 6.27
CA ILE A 69 6.59 -1.09 5.59
C ILE A 69 6.27 0.01 6.61
N ARG A 70 6.69 1.25 6.33
CA ARG A 70 6.37 2.46 7.09
C ARG A 70 5.67 3.45 6.16
N PRO A 71 4.32 3.47 6.13
CA PRO A 71 3.59 4.39 5.27
C PRO A 71 3.82 5.84 5.71
N VAL A 72 4.07 6.74 4.75
CA VAL A 72 4.60 8.10 5.01
C VAL A 72 3.72 8.91 5.97
N ASP A 73 2.40 8.85 5.80
CA ASP A 73 1.43 9.65 6.55
C ASP A 73 0.62 8.81 7.57
N ARG A 74 1.20 7.73 8.11
CA ARG A 74 0.52 6.84 9.06
C ARG A 74 1.32 6.66 10.36
N PRO A 75 0.66 6.67 11.53
CA PRO A 75 1.35 6.54 12.81
C PRO A 75 1.62 5.07 13.18
N PHE A 76 1.90 4.23 12.19
CA PHE A 76 2.17 2.81 12.38
C PHE A 76 3.09 2.24 11.30
N GLU A 77 3.65 1.07 11.59
CA GLU A 77 4.44 0.27 10.66
C GLU A 77 3.80 -1.11 10.52
N ILE A 78 3.99 -1.74 9.37
CA ILE A 78 3.56 -3.13 9.10
C ILE A 78 4.81 -3.98 8.90
N VAL A 79 4.95 -5.05 9.69
CA VAL A 79 6.13 -5.92 9.68
C VAL A 79 5.72 -7.37 9.47
N HIS A 80 6.32 -8.02 8.47
CA HIS A 80 6.36 -9.47 8.37
C HIS A 80 7.76 -9.96 8.73
N ASP A 81 7.82 -10.95 9.60
CA ASP A 81 9.02 -11.72 9.91
C ASP A 81 8.63 -13.20 9.86
N ALA A 82 9.16 -13.95 8.90
CA ALA A 82 8.84 -15.37 8.72
C ALA A 82 9.36 -16.25 9.88
N ARG A 83 10.38 -15.80 10.61
CA ARG A 83 10.89 -16.49 11.82
C ARG A 83 10.00 -16.23 13.04
N ALA A 84 9.26 -15.12 13.04
CA ALA A 84 8.23 -14.79 14.03
C ALA A 84 6.85 -15.41 13.69
N THR A 85 6.55 -15.58 12.40
CA THR A 85 5.22 -15.97 11.91
C THR A 85 4.76 -17.30 12.52
N GLY A 86 3.52 -17.33 12.98
CA GLY A 86 2.92 -18.51 13.63
C GLY A 86 3.41 -18.77 15.08
N ARG A 87 4.48 -18.12 15.55
CA ARG A 87 4.90 -18.24 16.97
C ARG A 87 3.86 -17.60 17.87
N ARG A 88 3.59 -18.28 18.98
CA ARG A 88 2.73 -17.82 20.08
C ARG A 88 3.46 -18.02 21.40
N ASP A 89 3.13 -17.20 22.39
CA ASP A 89 3.60 -17.44 23.76
C ASP A 89 2.81 -18.57 24.45
N ARG A 90 3.12 -18.85 25.72
CA ARG A 90 2.47 -19.89 26.51
C ARG A 90 0.97 -19.64 26.78
N THR A 91 0.50 -18.41 26.57
CA THR A 91 -0.92 -18.03 26.69
C THR A 91 -1.67 -18.12 25.35
N GLY A 92 -0.97 -18.47 24.26
CA GLY A 92 -1.52 -18.54 22.92
C GLY A 92 -1.56 -17.19 22.19
N VAL A 93 -0.96 -16.14 22.76
CA VAL A 93 -0.90 -14.81 22.13
C VAL A 93 0.16 -14.79 21.02
N PRO A 94 -0.15 -14.28 19.81
CA PRO A 94 0.81 -14.17 18.72
C PRO A 94 2.06 -13.36 19.06
N HIS A 95 3.16 -13.75 18.44
CA HIS A 95 4.39 -12.96 18.43
C HIS A 95 4.18 -11.67 17.61
N ILE A 96 4.55 -10.53 18.20
CA ILE A 96 4.49 -9.21 17.59
C ILE A 96 5.91 -8.64 17.58
N PHE A 97 6.42 -8.41 16.37
CA PHE A 97 7.80 -7.99 16.12
C PHE A 97 8.23 -6.79 16.98
N SER A 98 9.45 -6.84 17.51
CA SER A 98 10.04 -5.94 18.51
C SER A 98 9.31 -5.86 19.86
N VAL A 99 8.05 -6.26 20.00
CA VAL A 99 7.29 -6.10 21.25
C VAL A 99 7.53 -7.27 22.22
N ASN A 100 7.40 -8.52 21.76
CA ASN A 100 7.64 -9.72 22.59
C ASN A 100 8.76 -10.64 22.06
N ASP A 101 9.61 -10.13 21.17
CA ASP A 101 10.80 -10.83 20.63
C ASP A 101 11.83 -11.24 21.70
N HIS A 102 11.95 -10.45 22.76
CA HIS A 102 13.00 -10.59 23.78
C HIS A 102 12.39 -11.06 25.10
N ALA A 103 12.93 -12.13 25.66
CA ALA A 103 12.56 -12.61 26.98
C ALA A 103 13.01 -11.62 28.07
N GLY A 104 12.12 -11.30 29.02
CA GLY A 104 12.45 -10.48 30.19
C GLY A 104 12.09 -8.98 30.12
N HIS A 105 11.29 -8.54 29.14
CA HIS A 105 10.67 -7.21 29.18
C HIS A 105 9.26 -7.24 29.78
N ASP A 106 8.89 -6.14 30.43
CA ASP A 106 7.51 -5.88 30.89
C ASP A 106 6.59 -5.60 29.68
N VAL A 107 6.07 -6.68 29.11
CA VAL A 107 5.00 -6.63 28.11
C VAL A 107 3.66 -6.63 28.85
N THR A 108 2.89 -5.55 28.64
CA THR A 108 1.50 -5.45 29.10
C THR A 108 0.56 -5.88 27.99
N TYR A 109 -0.49 -6.61 28.35
CA TYR A 109 -1.52 -7.11 27.44
C TYR A 109 -2.82 -6.35 27.69
N GLY A 110 -3.52 -5.98 26.61
CA GLY A 110 -4.81 -5.30 26.67
C GLY A 110 -5.63 -5.57 25.42
N ARG A 111 -6.81 -4.95 25.33
CA ARG A 111 -7.64 -4.96 24.12
C ARG A 111 -8.13 -3.56 23.80
N ASP A 112 -8.23 -3.30 22.51
CA ASP A 112 -9.01 -2.21 21.92
C ASP A 112 -9.94 -2.85 20.87
N GLY A 113 -11.24 -2.61 20.97
CA GLY A 113 -12.25 -3.24 20.11
C GLY A 113 -12.06 -4.76 19.97
N ARG A 114 -11.76 -5.21 18.76
CA ARG A 114 -11.45 -6.61 18.43
C ARG A 114 -9.96 -6.96 18.47
N SER A 115 -9.08 -5.97 18.52
CA SER A 115 -7.62 -6.18 18.54
C SER A 115 -7.11 -6.44 19.94
N LEU A 116 -6.26 -7.46 20.09
CA LEU A 116 -5.41 -7.58 21.26
C LEU A 116 -4.20 -6.66 21.05
N VAL A 117 -3.84 -5.92 22.09
CA VAL A 117 -2.74 -4.97 22.09
C VAL A 117 -1.68 -5.44 23.06
N LEU A 118 -0.44 -5.55 22.59
CA LEU A 118 0.73 -5.78 23.43
C LEU A 118 1.52 -4.48 23.45
N CYS A 119 1.87 -3.99 24.64
CA CYS A 119 2.71 -2.81 24.80
C CYS A 119 3.95 -3.16 25.62
N ARG A 120 5.14 -3.00 25.03
CA ARG A 120 6.41 -3.14 25.75
C ARG A 120 6.72 -1.81 26.42
N ARG A 121 6.76 -1.80 27.75
CA ARG A 121 7.38 -0.70 28.48
C ARG A 121 8.89 -0.76 28.26
N ALA A 122 9.43 0.29 27.66
CA ALA A 122 10.87 0.50 27.55
C ALA A 122 11.20 1.95 27.89
N THR A 123 12.28 2.16 28.63
CA THR A 123 12.83 3.49 28.94
C THR A 123 13.60 4.02 27.74
N GLY A 124 12.89 4.46 26.70
CA GLY A 124 13.50 5.05 25.49
C GLY A 124 12.61 4.93 24.24
N PRO A 125 13.10 5.40 23.07
CA PRO A 125 12.34 5.43 21.81
C PRO A 125 12.05 4.04 21.21
N ALA A 126 12.53 2.96 21.84
CA ALA A 126 12.19 1.58 21.52
C ALA A 126 10.90 1.09 22.22
N GLY A 127 10.28 1.92 23.07
CA GLY A 127 8.96 1.67 23.64
C GLY A 127 7.86 1.77 22.58
N GLY A 128 6.82 0.96 22.72
CA GLY A 128 5.74 0.94 21.74
C GLY A 128 4.74 -0.19 21.97
N CYS A 129 3.64 -0.09 21.22
CA CYS A 129 2.59 -1.09 21.20
C CYS A 129 2.52 -1.76 19.83
N GLY A 130 1.84 -2.89 19.78
CA GLY A 130 1.44 -3.49 18.52
C GLY A 130 0.21 -4.40 18.65
N THR A 131 -0.36 -4.70 17.49
CA THR A 131 -1.35 -5.76 17.26
C THR A 131 -0.86 -6.61 16.08
N TRP A 132 -1.63 -7.58 15.62
CA TRP A 132 -1.36 -8.30 14.37
C TRP A 132 -2.59 -8.33 13.46
N VAL A 133 -2.35 -8.59 12.18
CA VAL A 133 -3.37 -8.87 11.19
C VAL A 133 -2.98 -10.09 10.37
N GLU A 134 -3.96 -10.88 9.95
CA GLU A 134 -3.77 -11.96 8.99
C GLU A 134 -4.12 -11.45 7.60
N HIS A 135 -3.16 -11.48 6.67
CA HIS A 135 -3.41 -11.11 5.28
C HIS A 135 -2.59 -11.96 4.32
N GLY A 136 -3.28 -12.56 3.35
CA GLY A 136 -2.62 -13.30 2.28
C GLY A 136 -1.91 -14.58 2.72
N GLY A 137 -2.39 -15.24 3.79
CA GLY A 137 -1.76 -16.44 4.33
C GLY A 137 -0.54 -16.18 5.23
N ALA A 138 -0.29 -14.91 5.60
CA ALA A 138 0.76 -14.53 6.53
C ALA A 138 0.22 -13.65 7.67
N THR A 139 0.79 -13.85 8.86
CA THR A 139 0.68 -12.92 9.98
C THR A 139 1.58 -11.71 9.72
N TRP A 140 1.04 -10.51 9.97
CA TRP A 140 1.76 -9.26 9.96
C TRP A 140 1.61 -8.57 11.32
N SER A 141 2.72 -8.15 11.92
CA SER A 141 2.72 -7.26 13.07
C SER A 141 2.37 -5.84 12.62
N VAL A 142 1.53 -5.15 13.37
CA VAL A 142 1.21 -3.72 13.17
C VAL A 142 1.69 -2.98 14.41
N LEU A 143 2.73 -2.15 14.25
CA LEU A 143 3.47 -1.52 15.35
C LEU A 143 3.16 -0.02 15.40
N PHE A 144 2.95 0.55 16.58
CA PHE A 144 2.58 1.95 16.74
C PHE A 144 3.03 2.53 18.10
N PRO A 145 3.24 3.86 18.21
CA PRO A 145 3.50 4.53 19.47
C PRO A 145 2.39 4.29 20.52
N GLU A 146 2.74 4.29 21.81
CA GLU A 146 1.81 4.01 22.91
C GLU A 146 0.61 4.98 22.98
N VAL A 147 0.79 6.24 22.53
CA VAL A 147 -0.29 7.24 22.40
C VAL A 147 -1.40 6.84 21.42
N HIS A 148 -1.23 5.76 20.66
CA HIS A 148 -2.25 5.18 19.76
C HIS A 148 -2.74 3.80 20.20
N ARG A 149 -2.45 3.38 21.43
CA ARG A 149 -2.93 2.14 22.05
C ARG A 149 -4.44 1.94 21.87
N ASP A 150 -5.24 2.95 22.19
CA ASP A 150 -6.70 2.91 22.13
C ASP A 150 -7.27 3.18 20.72
N ARG A 151 -6.44 2.93 19.69
CA ARG A 151 -6.81 2.94 18.28
C ARG A 151 -6.36 1.67 17.54
N ALA A 152 -5.78 0.68 18.24
CA ALA A 152 -5.20 -0.51 17.63
C ALA A 152 -6.15 -1.25 16.65
N ASP A 153 -7.45 -1.31 16.94
CA ASP A 153 -8.44 -1.94 16.06
C ASP A 153 -8.72 -1.13 14.78
N ALA A 154 -8.64 0.21 14.88
CA ALA A 154 -8.67 1.07 13.70
C ALA A 154 -7.37 0.93 12.87
N LEU A 155 -6.21 0.92 13.52
CA LEU A 155 -4.91 0.75 12.86
C LEU A 155 -4.77 -0.62 12.19
N ALA A 156 -5.29 -1.70 12.81
CA ALA A 156 -5.37 -3.03 12.21
C ALA A 156 -6.20 -3.04 10.92
N ARG A 157 -7.35 -2.35 10.90
CA ARG A 157 -8.15 -2.19 9.68
C ARG A 157 -7.43 -1.39 8.61
N GLU A 158 -6.78 -0.28 8.98
CA GLU A 158 -6.00 0.54 8.05
C GLU A 158 -4.82 -0.23 7.44
N ALA A 159 -4.07 -0.99 8.25
CA ALA A 159 -2.99 -1.87 7.80
C ALA A 159 -3.51 -2.98 6.86
N THR A 160 -4.63 -3.61 7.20
CA THR A 160 -5.28 -4.62 6.33
C THR A 160 -5.73 -4.03 4.99
N ALA A 161 -6.20 -2.78 4.98
CA ALA A 161 -6.58 -2.07 3.76
C ALA A 161 -5.36 -1.66 2.91
N LEU A 162 -4.23 -1.29 3.52
CA LEU A 162 -2.96 -1.07 2.83
C LEU A 162 -2.44 -2.35 2.19
N LEU A 163 -2.33 -3.44 2.94
CA LEU A 163 -1.87 -4.74 2.44
C LEU A 163 -2.71 -5.22 1.25
N ARG A 164 -4.04 -5.01 1.29
CA ARG A 164 -4.93 -5.31 0.17
C ARG A 164 -4.69 -4.42 -1.06
N ARG A 165 -4.27 -3.16 -0.90
CA ARG A 165 -3.89 -2.29 -2.05
C ARG A 165 -2.56 -2.71 -2.67
N TYR A 166 -1.61 -3.16 -1.86
CA TYR A 166 -0.29 -3.59 -2.33
C TYR A 166 -0.31 -5.00 -2.92
N ASP A 167 -1.23 -5.86 -2.47
CA ASP A 167 -1.50 -7.19 -3.02
C ASP A 167 -1.96 -7.13 -4.49
N THR A 168 -1.04 -7.48 -5.39
CA THR A 168 -1.25 -7.49 -6.85
C THR A 168 -2.38 -8.41 -7.32
N ARG A 169 -2.83 -9.38 -6.50
CA ARG A 169 -3.99 -10.22 -6.84
C ARG A 169 -5.32 -9.52 -6.58
N ALA A 170 -5.39 -8.55 -5.67
CA ALA A 170 -6.61 -7.79 -5.40
C ALA A 170 -7.03 -6.92 -6.60
N GLY A 171 -6.04 -6.42 -7.38
CA GLY A 171 -6.27 -5.66 -8.61
C GLY A 171 -6.89 -6.44 -9.77
N ARG A 172 -7.13 -7.75 -9.64
CA ARG A 172 -7.77 -8.59 -10.68
C ARG A 172 -9.30 -8.62 -10.62
N TRP A 173 -9.91 -7.91 -9.65
CA TRP A 173 -11.37 -7.89 -9.39
C TRP A 173 -12.01 -6.49 -9.47
N MET A 174 -11.28 -5.48 -9.97
CA MET A 174 -11.81 -4.13 -10.24
C MET A 174 -11.78 -3.84 -11.75
N ARG A 175 -12.34 -4.76 -12.54
CA ARG A 175 -12.65 -4.62 -13.97
C ARG A 175 -14.04 -5.19 -14.20
#